data_AF-A0A3Q3J7W9-F1
#
_entry.id   AF-A0A3Q3J7W9-F1
#
_cell.length_a   1.000
_cell.length_b   1.000
_cell.length_c   1.000
_cell.angle_alpha   90.00
_cell.angle_beta   90.00
_cell.angle_gamma   90.00
#
_symmetry.space_group_name_H-M   'P 1'
#
loop_
_entity.id
_entity.type
_entity.pdbx_description
1 polymer ?
#
loop_
_entity_poly.entity_id
_entity_poly.type
_entity_poly.pdbx_seq_one_letter_code
_entity_poly.pdbx_strand_id
1 'polypeptide(L)'
;MSIVSYHISNLLEKMTSTDKDFRFMATNDLMLELQKDSIKLDEDSERKVVTMLLKLLEDKNGEVQNLAGRVCKWKLAEWSAGQFPQLPALQSAASGVRHFNS
;
A
#
# COMPACT_ATOMS: atom_id res chain seq x y z
N MET A 1 -5.77 -18.78 -10.50
CA MET A 1 -5.24 -17.43 -10.20
C MET A 1 -6.25 -16.41 -10.67
N SER A 2 -6.66 -15.50 -9.79
CA SER A 2 -7.64 -14.44 -10.04
C SER A 2 -7.14 -13.44 -11.09
N ILE A 3 -8.03 -12.99 -11.98
CA ILE A 3 -7.75 -11.93 -12.99
C ILE A 3 -7.14 -10.69 -12.32
N VAL A 4 -7.57 -10.39 -11.09
CA VAL A 4 -7.10 -9.24 -10.31
C VAL A 4 -5.62 -9.37 -9.90
N SER A 5 -5.15 -10.57 -9.59
CA SER A 5 -3.74 -10.81 -9.23
C SER A 5 -2.79 -10.55 -10.41
N TYR A 6 -3.24 -10.85 -11.64
CA TYR A 6 -2.51 -10.51 -12.86
C TYR A 6 -2.50 -9.00 -13.11
N HIS A 7 -3.64 -8.34 -12.86
CA HIS A 7 -3.73 -6.89 -13.01
C HIS A 7 -2.76 -6.16 -12.07
N ILE A 8 -2.71 -6.56 -10.79
CA ILE A 8 -1.76 -5.99 -9.83
C ILE A 8 -0.31 -6.26 -10.23
N SER A 9 0.00 -7.47 -10.69
CA SER A 9 1.36 -7.79 -11.15
C SER A 9 1.82 -6.84 -12.26
N ASN A 10 0.94 -6.57 -13.24
CA ASN A 10 1.21 -5.61 -14.31
C ASN A 10 1.38 -4.17 -13.80
N LEU A 11 0.62 -3.77 -12.78
CA LEU A 11 0.78 -2.45 -12.15
C LEU A 11 2.12 -2.33 -11.43
N LEU A 12 2.53 -3.37 -10.69
CA LEU A 12 3.81 -3.39 -9.96
C LEU A 12 5.00 -3.26 -10.91
N GLU A 13 4.96 -3.89 -12.08
CA GLU A 13 6.00 -3.72 -13.10
C GLU A 13 6.09 -2.26 -13.57
N LYS A 14 4.95 -1.62 -13.84
CA LYS A 14 4.89 -0.21 -14.25
C LYS A 14 5.37 0.77 -13.18
N MET A 15 5.23 0.43 -11.90
CA MET A 15 5.79 1.22 -10.78
C MET A 15 7.32 1.22 -10.75
N THR A 16 7.98 0.29 -11.42
CA THR A 16 9.45 0.25 -11.55
C THR A 16 9.97 0.95 -12.81
N SER A 17 9.08 1.52 -13.63
CA SER A 17 9.46 2.20 -14.87
C SER A 17 10.35 3.43 -14.59
N THR A 18 11.23 3.76 -15.53
CA THR A 18 12.03 5.00 -15.47
C THR A 18 11.19 6.25 -15.68
N ASP A 19 10.00 6.10 -16.26
CA ASP A 19 9.08 7.19 -16.56
C ASP A 19 8.23 7.53 -15.32
N LYS A 20 8.27 8.81 -14.92
CA LYS A 20 7.56 9.29 -13.74
C LYS A 20 6.03 9.18 -13.87
N ASP A 21 5.49 9.38 -15.06
CA ASP A 21 4.05 9.41 -15.29
C ASP A 21 3.50 7.98 -15.28
N PHE A 22 4.24 7.01 -15.83
CA PHE A 22 3.91 5.59 -15.67
C PHE A 22 3.92 5.14 -14.21
N ARG A 23 4.91 5.56 -13.43
CA ARG A 23 4.97 5.24 -12.00
C ARG A 23 3.81 5.85 -11.22
N PHE A 24 3.50 7.12 -11.50
CA PHE A 24 2.39 7.81 -10.87
C PHE A 24 1.04 7.17 -11.23
N MET A 25 0.77 6.94 -12.52
CA MET A 25 -0.45 6.29 -12.99
C MET A 25 -0.61 4.90 -12.37
N ALA A 26 0.44 4.07 -12.39
CA ALA A 26 0.38 2.74 -11.81
C ALA A 26 0.10 2.77 -10.31
N THR A 27 0.74 3.68 -9.56
CA THR A 27 0.52 3.83 -8.12
C THR A 27 -0.90 4.29 -7.80
N ASN A 28 -1.45 5.18 -8.62
CA ASN A 28 -2.82 5.66 -8.48
C ASN A 28 -3.84 4.56 -8.78
N ASP A 29 -3.63 3.81 -9.86
CA ASP A 29 -4.48 2.68 -10.23
C ASP A 29 -4.45 1.60 -9.15
N LEU A 30 -3.28 1.29 -8.58
CA LEU A 30 -3.17 0.34 -7.47
C LEU A 30 -3.94 0.82 -6.24
N MET A 31 -3.88 2.12 -5.90
CA MET A 31 -4.65 2.68 -4.79
C MET A 31 -6.15 2.49 -4.98
N LEU A 32 -6.65 2.72 -6.19
CA LEU A 32 -8.06 2.55 -6.52
C LEU A 32 -8.48 1.07 -6.49
N GLU A 33 -7.63 0.16 -6.96
CA GLU A 33 -7.88 -1.28 -6.87
C GLU A 33 -7.91 -1.77 -5.42
N LEU A 34 -6.97 -1.31 -4.58
CA LEU A 34 -6.92 -1.67 -3.15
C LEU A 34 -8.12 -1.14 -2.35
N GLN A 35 -8.71 -0.03 -2.77
CA GLN A 35 -9.93 0.52 -2.14
C GLN A 35 -11.20 -0.27 -2.49
N LYS A 36 -11.16 -1.17 -3.47
CA LYS A 36 -12.32 -2.00 -3.80
C LYS A 36 -12.46 -3.11 -2.76
N ASP A 37 -13.56 -3.13 -2.00
CA ASP A 37 -13.85 -4.16 -0.98
C ASP A 37 -13.82 -5.61 -1.52
N SER A 38 -13.98 -5.80 -2.83
CA SER A 38 -13.98 -7.11 -3.48
C SER A 38 -12.57 -7.68 -3.76
N ILE A 39 -11.50 -6.92 -3.49
CA ILE A 39 -10.15 -7.37 -3.80
C ILE A 39 -9.66 -8.34 -2.73
N LYS A 40 -9.52 -9.62 -3.09
CA LYS A 40 -8.88 -10.63 -2.26
C LYS A 40 -7.46 -10.82 -2.75
N LEU A 41 -6.50 -10.27 -2.01
CA LEU A 41 -5.09 -10.54 -2.23
C LEU A 41 -4.67 -11.75 -1.39
N ASP A 42 -3.89 -12.63 -2.01
CA ASP A 42 -3.12 -13.64 -1.31
C ASP A 42 -1.92 -13.01 -0.58
N GLU A 43 -1.42 -13.70 0.44
CA GLU A 43 -0.34 -13.21 1.33
C GLU A 43 0.94 -12.84 0.55
N ASP A 44 1.24 -13.55 -0.53
CA ASP A 44 2.40 -13.27 -1.39
C ASP A 44 2.21 -12.00 -2.22
N SER A 45 1.02 -11.81 -2.79
CA SER A 45 0.66 -10.58 -3.51
C SER A 45 0.66 -9.37 -2.58
N GLU A 46 0.15 -9.50 -1.36
CA GLU A 46 0.20 -8.42 -0.35
C GLU A 46 1.64 -8.04 -0.02
N ARG A 47 2.52 -9.02 0.22
CA ARG A 47 3.94 -8.75 0.49
C ARG A 47 4.63 -8.03 -0.66
N LYS A 48 4.33 -8.39 -1.91
CA LYS A 48 4.88 -7.70 -3.10
C LYS A 48 4.40 -6.26 -3.18
N VAL A 49 3.10 -6.03 -2.96
CA VAL A 49 2.49 -4.69 -2.94
C VAL A 49 3.14 -3.81 -1.87
N VAL A 50 3.24 -4.31 -0.63
CA VAL A 50 3.85 -3.56 0.48
C VAL A 50 5.32 -3.25 0.18
N THR A 51 6.08 -4.22 -0.33
CA THR A 51 7.49 -4.02 -0.69
C THR A 51 7.64 -2.94 -1.76
N MET A 52 6.76 -2.92 -2.76
CA MET A 52 6.79 -1.87 -3.80
C MET A 52 6.39 -0.51 -3.27
N LEU A 53 5.36 -0.42 -2.41
CA LEU A 53 4.98 0.83 -1.78
C LEU A 53 6.12 1.42 -0.94
N LEU A 54 6.85 0.59 -0.18
CA LEU A 54 8.03 1.01 0.57
C LEU A 54 9.11 1.59 -0.35
N LYS A 55 9.39 0.95 -1.49
CA LYS A 55 10.34 1.50 -2.48
C LYS A 55 9.88 2.83 -3.06
N LEU A 56 8.57 3.02 -3.29
CA LEU A 56 8.03 4.27 -3.82
C LEU A 56 8.03 5.40 -2.79
N LEU A 57 8.07 5.10 -1.49
CA LEU A 57 8.32 6.11 -0.44
C LEU A 57 9.74 6.71 -0.54
N GLU A 58 10.66 6.01 -1.17
CA GLU A 58 12.03 6.45 -1.44
C GLU A 58 12.21 6.94 -2.88
N ASP A 59 11.11 7.14 -3.62
CA ASP A 59 11.18 7.63 -5.00
C ASP A 59 11.75 9.04 -5.07
N LYS A 60 12.55 9.31 -6.12
CA LYS A 60 13.12 10.64 -6.39
C LYS A 60 12.06 11.70 -6.70
N ASN A 61 10.87 11.28 -7.15
CA ASN A 61 9.78 12.18 -7.48
C ASN A 61 8.84 12.37 -6.28
N GLY A 62 8.69 13.62 -5.83
CA GLY A 62 7.86 13.96 -4.68
C GLY A 62 6.36 13.70 -4.85
N GLU A 63 5.82 13.72 -6.07
CA GLU A 63 4.39 13.43 -6.32
C GLU A 63 4.11 11.93 -6.17
N VAL A 64 4.98 11.09 -6.71
CA VAL A 64 4.93 9.63 -6.55
C VAL A 64 5.11 9.26 -5.08
N GLN A 65 6.07 9.88 -4.39
CA GLN A 65 6.31 9.70 -2.97
C GLN A 65 5.09 10.08 -2.12
N ASN A 66 4.46 11.22 -2.39
CA ASN A 66 3.26 11.67 -1.67
C ASN A 66 2.07 10.73 -1.91
N LEU A 67 1.95 10.17 -3.11
CA LEU A 67 0.93 9.16 -3.41
C LEU A 67 1.19 7.85 -2.66
N ALA A 68 2.42 7.32 -2.70
CA ALA A 68 2.80 6.13 -1.93
C ALA A 68 2.60 6.34 -0.41
N GLY A 69 2.94 7.53 0.10
CA GLY A 69 2.70 7.93 1.49
C GLY A 69 1.23 7.89 1.88
N ARG A 70 0.33 8.35 0.99
CA ARG A 70 -1.12 8.25 1.20
C ARG A 70 -1.60 6.81 1.24
N VAL A 71 -1.14 5.94 0.33
CA VAL A 71 -1.52 4.52 0.31
C VAL A 71 -1.06 3.81 1.59
N CYS A 72 0.21 4.01 1.99
CA CYS A 72 0.74 3.46 3.23
C CYS A 72 -0.04 3.97 4.45
N LYS A 73 -0.32 5.27 4.53
CA LYS A 73 -1.10 5.87 5.61
C LYS A 73 -2.52 5.33 5.66
N TRP A 74 -3.17 5.15 4.51
CA TRP A 74 -4.51 4.56 4.42
C TRP A 74 -4.51 3.11 4.94
N LYS A 75 -3.57 2.27 4.48
CA LYS A 75 -3.48 0.89 4.95
C LYS A 75 -3.15 0.79 6.44
N LEU A 76 -2.29 1.67 6.95
CA LEU A 76 -2.00 1.79 8.38
C LEU A 76 -3.21 2.30 9.18
N ALA A 77 -4.03 3.16 8.61
CA ALA A 77 -5.27 3.63 9.24
C ALA A 77 -6.31 2.51 9.32
N GLU A 78 -6.51 1.72 8.24
CA GLU A 78 -7.33 0.51 8.29
C GLU A 78 -6.85 -0.46 9.36
N TRP A 79 -5.53 -0.62 9.47
CA TRP A 79 -4.92 -1.46 10.48
C TRP A 79 -5.13 -0.94 11.91
N SER A 80 -5.00 0.37 12.12
CA SER A 80 -5.31 1.03 13.39
C SER A 80 -6.81 1.02 13.73
N ALA A 81 -7.69 0.94 12.72
CA ALA A 81 -9.13 0.86 12.88
C ALA A 81 -9.62 -0.55 13.28
N GLY A 82 -8.71 -1.53 13.36
CA GLY A 82 -9.01 -2.86 13.92
C GLY A 82 -9.54 -3.87 12.90
N GLN A 83 -9.38 -3.62 11.60
CA GLN A 83 -9.85 -4.55 10.55
C GLN A 83 -9.01 -5.85 10.45
N PHE A 84 -7.92 -5.99 11.22
CA PHE A 84 -7.12 -7.22 11.35
C PHE A 84 -6.92 -7.62 12.83
N PRO A 85 -7.79 -8.48 13.39
CA PRO A 85 -7.68 -8.94 14.79
C PRO A 85 -6.53 -9.94 15.06
N GLN A 86 -5.69 -10.26 14.06
CA GLN A 86 -4.82 -11.45 14.10
C GLN A 86 -3.38 -11.21 14.59
N LEU A 87 -2.94 -9.97 14.84
CA LEU A 87 -1.54 -9.65 15.17
C LEU A 87 -1.40 -8.93 16.53
N PRO A 88 -1.44 -9.67 17.65
CA PRO A 88 -1.34 -9.11 19.00
C PRO A 88 0.00 -8.37 19.28
N ALA A 89 1.07 -8.68 18.55
CA ALA A 89 2.38 -8.04 18.74
C ALA A 89 2.40 -6.54 18.43
N LEU A 90 1.48 -6.06 17.58
CA LEU A 90 1.53 -4.69 17.07
C LEU A 90 0.46 -3.75 17.67
N GLN A 91 -0.55 -4.30 18.35
CA GLN A 91 -1.49 -3.50 19.17
C GLN A 91 -0.79 -2.77 20.31
N SER A 92 0.27 -3.37 20.87
CA SER A 92 1.09 -2.74 21.90
C SER A 92 1.83 -1.50 21.36
N ALA A 93 2.30 -1.56 20.11
CA ALA A 93 2.99 -0.44 19.46
C ALA A 93 2.02 0.71 19.07
N ALA A 94 0.81 0.39 18.60
CA ALA A 94 -0.19 1.39 18.21
C ALA A 94 -0.74 2.21 19.40
N SER A 95 -0.77 1.61 20.59
CA SER A 95 -1.19 2.27 21.83
C SER A 95 -0.23 3.40 22.26
N GLY A 96 1.05 3.30 21.89
CA GLY A 96 2.06 4.33 22.15
C GLY A 96 1.93 5.58 21.27
N VAL A 97 1.44 5.43 20.04
CA VAL A 97 1.29 6.56 19.09
C VAL A 97 0.06 7.41 19.41
N ARG A 98 -1.01 6.82 19.98
CA ARG A 98 -2.22 7.56 20.36
C ARG A 98 -1.99 8.55 21.51
N HIS A 99 -0.99 8.31 22.36
CA HIS A 99 -0.68 9.19 23.51
C HIS A 99 0.17 10.42 23.15
N PHE A 100 0.71 10.51 21.93
CA PHE A 100 1.53 11.66 21.54
C PHE A 100 0.72 12.85 20.99
N ASN A 101 -0.61 12.72 20.93
CA ASN A 101 -1.51 13.74 20.37
C ASN A 101 -2.61 14.14 21.38
N SER A 102 -2.28 14.13 22.67
CA SER A 102 -3.09 14.71 23.74
C SER A 102 -2.30 15.75 24.52
#